data_AF-A0A8S3J352-F1
#
_entry.id   AF-A0A8S3J352-F1
#
_cell.length_a   1.000
_cell.length_b   1.000
_cell.length_c   1.000
_cell.angle_alpha   90.00
_cell.angle_beta   90.00
_cell.angle_gamma   90.00
#
_symmetry.space_group_name_H-M   'P 1'
#
loop_
_entity.id
_entity.type
_entity.pdbx_description
1 polymer ?
#
loop_
_entity_poly.entity_id
_entity_poly.type
_entity_poly.pdbx_seq_one_letter_code
_entity_poly.pdbx_strand_id
1 'polypeptide(L)'
;MRLPTPKELPEYYDMIKNPVDFNKIKKKLNDNRYRSIDELETDVMLLCKNAQEFNIESSNVIYEDSIILQSVFTNARERLEKGEIPISSNSEEESDDDEPLKKRVKKDGSTKKKSHNQARTPGSVSSNSNSRRKTRVMSDDEDIT
;
A
#
# COMPACT_ATOMS: atom_id res chain seq x y z
N MET A 1 5.24 8.08 -10.79
CA MET A 1 6.25 7.27 -11.52
C MET A 1 6.26 5.87 -10.92
N ARG A 2 6.64 4.83 -11.67
CA ARG A 2 6.65 3.42 -11.24
C ARG A 2 8.02 2.79 -11.56
N LEU A 3 8.50 1.85 -10.76
CA LEU A 3 9.66 1.04 -11.13
C LEU A 3 9.39 0.15 -12.36
N PRO A 4 10.41 -0.10 -13.22
CA PRO A 4 10.42 -1.21 -14.16
C PRO A 4 10.23 -2.55 -13.44
N THR A 5 9.73 -3.58 -14.12
CA THR A 5 9.66 -4.94 -13.55
C THR A 5 11.04 -5.61 -13.53
N PRO A 6 11.26 -6.63 -12.67
CA PRO A 6 12.52 -7.40 -12.64
C PRO A 6 12.87 -8.15 -13.94
N LYS A 7 12.00 -8.12 -14.97
CA LYS A 7 12.29 -8.65 -16.31
C LYS A 7 12.77 -7.58 -17.29
N GLU A 8 12.46 -6.31 -17.02
CA GLU A 8 12.80 -5.17 -17.87
C GLU A 8 14.12 -4.52 -17.44
N LEU A 9 14.48 -4.62 -16.15
CA LEU A 9 15.73 -4.10 -15.59
C LEU A 9 16.22 -4.98 -14.41
N PRO A 10 16.72 -6.21 -14.65
CA PRO A 10 17.14 -7.13 -13.58
C PRO A 10 18.22 -6.55 -12.65
N GLU A 11 19.19 -5.83 -13.21
CA GLU A 11 20.36 -5.27 -12.51
C GLU A 11 19.98 -4.28 -11.39
N TYR A 12 18.84 -3.59 -11.54
CA TYR A 12 18.30 -2.74 -10.49
C TYR A 12 17.88 -3.54 -9.27
N TYR A 13 17.32 -4.73 -9.44
CA TYR A 13 16.88 -5.61 -8.36
C TYR A 13 18.03 -6.44 -7.78
N ASP A 14 19.07 -6.72 -8.57
CA ASP A 14 20.32 -7.29 -8.07
C ASP A 14 21.09 -6.30 -7.20
N MET A 15 21.00 -4.99 -7.45
CA MET A 15 21.59 -3.96 -6.61
C MET A 15 20.67 -3.57 -5.44
N ILE A 16 19.51 -2.98 -5.73
CA ILE A 16 18.61 -2.34 -4.76
C ILE A 16 17.74 -3.37 -4.04
N LYS A 17 18.13 -3.71 -2.80
CA LYS A 17 17.51 -4.78 -2.01
C LYS A 17 16.10 -4.46 -1.48
N ASN A 18 15.71 -3.18 -1.40
CA ASN A 18 14.40 -2.76 -0.91
C ASN A 18 13.68 -1.79 -1.87
N PRO A 19 13.22 -2.26 -3.06
CA PRO A 19 12.61 -1.40 -4.06
C PRO A 19 11.34 -0.68 -3.56
N VAL A 20 11.21 0.61 -3.90
CA VAL A 20 10.02 1.44 -3.61
C VAL A 20 9.83 2.47 -4.73
N ASP A 21 8.59 2.88 -4.96
CA ASP A 21 8.21 4.01 -5.81
C ASP A 21 7.08 4.83 -5.17
N PHE A 22 6.82 6.00 -5.74
CA PHE A 22 5.70 6.86 -5.36
C PHE A 22 4.34 6.16 -5.44
N ASN A 23 4.16 5.13 -6.28
CA ASN A 23 2.89 4.41 -6.36
C ASN A 23 2.69 3.51 -5.12
N LYS A 24 3.75 2.83 -4.65
CA LYS A 24 3.78 2.05 -3.40
C LYS A 24 3.56 2.96 -2.18
N ILE A 25 4.18 4.15 -2.16
CA ILE A 25 4.01 5.16 -1.09
C ILE A 25 2.57 5.71 -1.10
N LYS A 26 2.09 6.21 -2.25
CA LYS A 26 0.71 6.72 -2.39
C LYS A 26 -0.34 5.66 -2.05
N LYS A 27 -0.09 4.39 -2.38
CA LYS A 27 -0.95 3.29 -1.93
C LYS A 27 -0.95 3.12 -0.41
N LYS A 28 0.22 3.04 0.24
CA LYS A 28 0.31 2.97 1.72
C LYS A 28 -0.39 4.16 2.40
N LEU A 29 -0.34 5.34 1.81
CA LEU A 29 -1.04 6.54 2.29
C LEU A 29 -2.57 6.38 2.18
N ASN A 30 -3.08 6.08 0.97
CA ASN A 30 -4.51 5.88 0.72
C ASN A 30 -5.10 4.73 1.56
N ASP A 31 -4.36 3.63 1.69
CA ASP A 31 -4.73 2.46 2.50
C ASP A 31 -4.61 2.72 4.03
N ASN A 32 -4.30 3.96 4.44
CA ASN A 32 -4.09 4.38 5.84
C ASN A 32 -3.16 3.39 6.59
N ARG A 33 -1.96 3.16 6.01
CA ARG A 33 -0.94 2.24 6.54
C ARG A 33 0.17 2.94 7.31
N TYR A 34 0.38 4.24 7.10
CA TYR A 34 1.27 5.07 7.90
C TYR A 34 0.56 5.53 9.18
N ARG A 35 1.23 5.41 10.32
CA ARG A 35 0.75 5.79 11.66
C ARG A 35 1.33 7.11 12.16
N SER A 36 2.48 7.49 11.64
CA SER A 36 3.14 8.78 11.89
C SER A 36 3.83 9.29 10.62
N ILE A 37 4.29 10.53 10.66
CA ILE A 37 5.06 11.15 9.57
C ILE A 37 6.42 10.43 9.41
N ASP A 38 6.98 9.86 10.47
CA ASP A 38 8.27 9.15 10.46
C ASP A 38 8.19 7.84 9.64
N GLU A 39 7.06 7.14 9.68
CA GLU A 39 6.84 5.95 8.83
C GLU A 39 6.72 6.31 7.34
N LEU A 40 6.23 7.52 7.01
CA LEU A 40 6.17 8.05 5.64
C LEU A 40 7.55 8.52 5.19
N GLU A 41 8.26 9.29 6.03
CA GLU A 41 9.63 9.73 5.80
C GLU A 41 10.56 8.55 5.54
N THR A 42 10.45 7.47 6.32
CA THR A 42 11.26 6.26 6.14
C THR A 42 11.16 5.70 4.71
N ASP A 43 9.96 5.67 4.12
CA ASP A 43 9.78 5.22 2.73
C ASP A 43 10.25 6.27 1.70
N VAL A 44 10.11 7.57 1.97
CA VAL A 44 10.56 8.65 1.07
C VAL A 44 12.08 8.74 1.05
N MET A 45 12.74 8.66 2.20
CA MET A 45 14.20 8.64 2.29
C MET A 45 14.78 7.35 1.69
N LEU A 46 14.09 6.21 1.83
CA LEU A 46 14.41 4.98 1.11
C LEU A 46 14.27 5.14 -0.42
N LEU A 47 13.23 5.83 -0.90
CA LEU A 47 13.06 6.14 -2.33
C LEU A 47 14.23 6.97 -2.87
N CYS A 48 14.61 8.04 -2.18
CA CYS A 48 15.75 8.87 -2.60
C CYS A 48 17.08 8.12 -2.50
N LYS A 49 17.31 7.35 -1.42
CA LYS A 49 18.51 6.51 -1.28
C LYS A 49 18.62 5.48 -2.41
N ASN A 50 17.53 4.80 -2.75
CA ASN A 50 17.51 3.83 -3.86
C ASN A 50 17.79 4.50 -5.21
N ALA A 51 17.35 5.75 -5.40
CA ALA A 51 17.70 6.53 -6.59
C ALA A 51 19.20 6.83 -6.63
N GLN A 52 19.79 7.30 -5.53
CA GLN A 52 21.21 7.64 -5.40
C GLN A 52 22.14 6.42 -5.53
N GLU A 53 21.76 5.31 -4.91
CA GLU A 53 22.54 4.06 -4.89
C GLU A 53 22.60 3.38 -6.26
N PHE A 54 21.59 3.56 -7.12
CA PHE A 54 21.61 3.06 -8.50
C PHE A 54 22.18 4.07 -9.50
N ASN A 55 21.88 5.38 -9.33
CA ASN A 55 22.30 6.44 -10.25
C ASN A 55 23.56 7.14 -9.73
N ILE A 56 24.61 6.36 -9.42
CA ILE A 56 25.79 6.79 -8.63
C ILE A 56 26.53 8.00 -9.24
N GLU A 57 26.45 8.21 -10.55
CA GLU A 57 27.07 9.36 -11.20
C GLU A 57 26.24 10.64 -11.00
N SER A 58 26.76 11.61 -10.25
CA SER A 58 26.06 12.86 -9.87
C SER A 58 25.80 13.83 -11.05
N SER A 59 26.21 13.50 -12.27
CA SER A 59 25.75 14.17 -13.49
C SER A 59 24.35 13.74 -13.93
N ASN A 60 23.84 12.65 -13.35
CA ASN A 60 22.52 12.09 -13.63
C ASN A 60 21.42 12.88 -12.91
N VAL A 61 20.47 13.41 -13.68
CA VAL A 61 19.32 14.19 -13.18
C VAL A 61 18.52 13.45 -12.10
N ILE A 62 18.44 12.11 -12.16
CA ILE A 62 17.73 11.30 -11.14
C ILE A 62 18.43 11.34 -9.78
N TYR A 63 19.76 11.49 -9.75
CA TYR A 63 20.51 11.67 -8.51
C TYR A 63 20.21 13.06 -7.91
N GLU A 64 20.36 14.13 -8.69
CA GLU A 64 20.14 15.50 -8.24
C GLU A 64 18.68 15.76 -7.83
N ASP A 65 17.70 15.32 -8.62
CA ASP A 65 16.27 15.38 -8.29
C ASP A 65 15.97 14.71 -6.94
N SER A 66 16.67 13.63 -6.60
CA SER A 66 16.46 12.93 -5.32
C SER A 66 17.01 13.71 -4.12
N ILE A 67 18.09 14.49 -4.28
CA ILE A 67 18.65 15.37 -3.25
C ILE A 67 17.71 16.57 -3.03
N ILE A 68 17.19 17.14 -4.12
CA ILE A 68 16.16 18.18 -4.08
C ILE A 68 14.89 17.65 -3.39
N LEU A 69 14.45 16.43 -3.72
CA LEU A 69 13.28 15.79 -3.12
C LEU A 69 13.43 15.52 -1.62
N GLN A 70 14.60 15.07 -1.15
CA GLN A 70 14.89 14.98 0.30
C GLN A 70 14.71 16.35 0.96
N SER A 71 15.32 17.39 0.37
CA SER A 71 15.29 18.76 0.90
C SER A 71 13.86 19.32 0.96
N VAL A 72 13.06 19.10 -0.09
CA VAL A 72 11.65 19.51 -0.15
C VAL A 72 10.81 18.77 0.90
N PHE A 73 11.03 17.47 1.10
CA PHE A 73 10.32 16.69 2.12
C PHE A 73 10.66 17.19 3.54
N THR A 74 11.95 17.35 3.86
CA THR A 74 12.39 17.82 5.19
C THR A 74 11.86 19.22 5.50
N ASN A 75 11.90 20.14 4.53
CA ASN A 75 11.32 21.47 4.68
C ASN A 75 9.79 21.43 4.87
N ALA A 76 9.08 20.54 4.19
CA ALA A 76 7.64 20.36 4.39
C ALA A 76 7.31 19.76 5.77
N ARG A 77 8.13 18.82 6.26
CA ARG A 77 8.01 18.25 7.61
C ARG A 77 8.23 19.31 8.69
N GLU A 78 9.33 20.05 8.63
CA GLU A 78 9.68 21.06 9.64
C GLU A 78 8.58 22.14 9.77
N ARG A 79 7.99 22.56 8.64
CA ARG A 79 6.86 23.50 8.60
C ARG A 79 5.60 22.93 9.25
N LEU A 80 5.28 21.66 8.98
CA LEU A 80 4.16 20.97 9.61
C LEU A 80 4.36 20.81 11.14
N GLU A 81 5.59 20.55 11.59
CA GLU A 81 5.95 20.51 13.02
C GLU A 81 5.84 21.90 13.71
N LYS A 82 6.09 22.99 12.97
CA LYS A 82 5.83 24.38 13.41
C LYS A 82 4.34 24.77 13.38
N GLY A 83 3.45 23.90 12.87
CA GLY A 83 2.03 24.18 12.68
C GLY A 83 1.70 25.03 11.44
N GLU A 84 2.66 25.28 10.55
CA GLU A 84 2.41 25.89 9.25
C GLU A 84 1.74 24.86 8.33
N ILE A 85 0.40 24.88 8.28
CA ILE A 85 -0.35 24.07 7.31
C ILE A 85 0.06 24.51 5.89
N PRO A 86 0.55 23.61 5.03
CA PRO A 86 0.84 23.95 3.64
C PRO A 86 -0.47 24.32 2.93
N ILE A 87 -0.55 25.57 2.46
CA ILE A 87 -1.70 26.03 1.66
C ILE A 87 -1.73 25.18 0.39
N SER A 88 -2.75 24.33 0.27
CA SER A 88 -3.00 23.59 -0.97
C SER A 88 -3.50 24.58 -2.02
N SER A 89 -2.61 25.00 -2.92
CA SER A 89 -2.93 25.89 -4.04
C SER A 89 -3.68 25.13 -5.15
N ASN A 90 -4.82 24.56 -4.78
CA ASN A 90 -5.84 24.01 -5.66
C ASN A 90 -7.22 24.50 -5.17
N SER A 91 -7.31 25.81 -4.95
CA SER A 91 -8.56 26.55 -4.87
C SER A 91 -9.21 26.55 -6.25
N GLU A 92 -10.00 25.51 -6.52
CA GLU A 92 -11.00 25.52 -7.59
C GLU A 92 -12.08 26.53 -7.20
N GLU A 93 -11.89 27.78 -7.63
CA GLU A 93 -12.89 28.84 -7.53
C GLU A 93 -14.00 28.60 -8.58
N GLU A 94 -15.06 27.91 -8.16
CA GLU A 94 -16.38 27.93 -8.80
C GLU A 94 -17.42 28.14 -7.69
N SER A 95 -17.95 29.36 -7.59
CA SER A 95 -18.88 29.77 -6.54
C SER A 95 -19.95 30.73 -7.07
N ASP A 96 -21.07 30.17 -7.49
CA ASP A 96 -22.37 30.82 -7.77
C ASP A 96 -23.43 29.68 -7.82
N ASP A 97 -24.69 29.82 -7.37
CA ASP A 97 -25.26 30.62 -6.28
C ASP A 97 -26.60 29.94 -5.85
N ASP A 98 -27.24 30.48 -4.81
CA ASP A 98 -28.64 30.35 -4.38
C ASP A 98 -29.15 29.07 -3.64
N GLU A 99 -29.87 29.34 -2.56
CA GLU A 99 -30.68 28.40 -1.74
C GLU A 99 -32.16 28.42 -2.30
N PRO A 100 -33.28 27.97 -1.64
CA PRO A 100 -33.43 27.46 -0.29
C PRO A 100 -34.26 26.17 -0.05
N LEU A 101 -34.00 25.57 1.11
CA LEU A 101 -34.71 24.46 1.77
C LEU A 101 -36.26 24.56 1.80
N LYS A 102 -37.01 23.58 1.26
CA LYS A 102 -38.43 23.32 1.67
C LYS A 102 -38.87 21.85 1.78
N LYS A 103 -39.28 21.48 3.01
CA LYS A 103 -40.31 20.49 3.43
C LYS A 103 -40.01 18.98 3.48
N ARG A 104 -39.75 18.55 4.72
CA ARG A 104 -40.22 17.29 5.38
C ARG A 104 -41.47 16.64 4.76
N VAL A 105 -41.40 15.32 4.51
CA VAL A 105 -42.49 14.37 4.77
C VAL A 105 -41.92 13.10 5.42
N LYS A 106 -42.53 12.64 6.53
CA LYS A 106 -42.42 11.26 7.01
C LYS A 106 -43.76 10.57 6.74
N LYS A 107 -43.78 9.33 6.27
CA LYS A 107 -44.95 8.46 6.38
C LYS A 107 -44.58 6.98 6.28
N ASP A 108 -45.03 6.21 7.26
CA ASP A 108 -44.89 4.75 7.32
C ASP A 108 -45.79 4.03 6.30
N GLY A 109 -45.40 2.82 5.89
CA GLY A 109 -46.14 2.03 4.88
C GLY A 109 -45.69 0.58 4.77
N SER A 110 -46.02 -0.25 5.78
CA SER A 110 -45.73 -1.70 5.74
C SER A 110 -46.61 -2.45 4.74
N THR A 111 -46.03 -3.33 3.92
CA THR A 111 -46.75 -4.49 3.34
C THR A 111 -45.90 -5.77 3.38
N LYS A 112 -46.53 -6.91 3.68
CA LYS A 112 -45.93 -8.25 3.73
C LYS A 112 -46.53 -9.15 2.65
N LYS A 113 -45.69 -10.00 2.03
CA LYS A 113 -45.99 -11.33 1.42
C LYS A 113 -44.62 -11.95 1.04
N LYS A 114 -44.18 -13.19 1.37
CA LYS A 114 -44.81 -14.54 1.47
C LYS A 114 -45.46 -15.00 0.14
N SER A 115 -45.11 -16.13 -0.48
CA SER A 115 -44.09 -17.19 -0.24
C SER A 115 -43.75 -17.88 -1.62
N HIS A 116 -43.34 -19.14 -1.85
CA HIS A 116 -43.06 -20.36 -1.05
C HIS A 116 -42.23 -21.40 -1.87
N ASN A 117 -41.15 -21.97 -1.29
CA ASN A 117 -40.65 -23.36 -1.52
C ASN A 117 -40.17 -23.76 -2.95
N GLN A 118 -39.49 -24.89 -3.28
CA GLN A 118 -38.72 -25.95 -2.58
C GLN A 118 -37.52 -25.51 -1.70
N ALA A 119 -36.43 -26.27 -1.56
CA ALA A 119 -36.13 -27.64 -2.06
C ALA A 119 -35.12 -28.36 -1.13
N ARG A 120 -35.00 -29.70 -1.20
CA ARG A 120 -33.99 -30.51 -0.45
C ARG A 120 -33.62 -31.80 -1.22
N THR A 121 -32.33 -32.15 -1.26
CA THR A 121 -31.83 -33.52 -1.41
C THR A 121 -30.56 -33.69 -0.55
N PRO A 122 -30.35 -34.82 0.14
CA PRO A 122 -29.18 -35.04 0.99
C PRO A 122 -28.02 -35.72 0.23
N GLY A 123 -26.79 -35.45 0.65
CA GLY A 123 -25.59 -36.13 0.15
C GLY A 123 -24.46 -36.06 1.18
N SER A 124 -24.23 -37.15 1.90
CA SER A 124 -23.14 -37.30 2.87
C SER A 124 -21.87 -37.83 2.21
N VAL A 125 -20.70 -37.34 2.63
CA VAL A 125 -19.74 -38.14 3.42
C VAL A 125 -18.74 -37.22 4.13
N SER A 126 -18.16 -37.72 5.22
CA SER A 126 -17.04 -37.10 5.93
C SER A 126 -15.74 -37.81 5.57
N SER A 127 -14.65 -37.07 5.38
CA SER A 127 -13.30 -37.61 5.25
C SER A 127 -12.31 -36.81 6.12
N ASN A 128 -12.34 -37.08 7.42
CA ASN A 128 -11.40 -36.54 8.39
C ASN A 128 -10.00 -37.18 8.23
N SER A 129 -8.97 -36.36 8.03
CA SER A 129 -7.57 -36.82 7.99
C SER A 129 -6.64 -35.93 8.83
N ASN A 130 -6.70 -36.12 10.15
CA ASN A 130 -5.62 -35.67 11.04
C ASN A 130 -4.32 -36.41 10.67
N SER A 131 -3.25 -35.67 10.34
CA SER A 131 -1.89 -36.23 10.33
C SER A 131 -1.07 -35.58 11.46
N ARG A 132 -0.79 -36.35 12.51
CA ARG A 132 -0.03 -35.91 13.69
C ARG A 132 1.05 -36.92 14.04
N ARG A 133 2.31 -36.58 13.72
CA ARG A 133 3.54 -37.18 14.30
C ARG A 133 3.73 -38.66 13.85
N LYS A 134 4.82 -39.37 14.14
CA LYS A 134 6.02 -39.10 14.97
C LYS A 134 7.18 -40.04 14.55
N THR A 135 8.44 -39.57 14.60
CA THR A 135 9.68 -40.39 14.70
C THR A 135 9.96 -41.38 13.52
N ARG A 136 11.15 -42.00 13.36
CA ARG A 136 12.25 -42.28 14.30
C ARG A 136 13.63 -42.29 13.61
N VAL A 137 14.67 -41.96 14.37
CA VAL A 137 16.11 -42.17 14.07
C VAL A 137 16.44 -43.65 13.87
N MET A 138 17.33 -43.99 12.93
CA MET A 138 18.51 -44.86 13.12
C MET A 138 19.61 -44.42 12.15
N SER A 139 20.87 -44.66 12.52
CA SER A 139 22.04 -44.52 11.64
C SER A 139 22.16 -45.74 10.72
N ASP A 140 23.09 -45.72 9.76
CA ASP A 140 24.35 -46.48 9.90
C ASP A 140 25.34 -46.04 8.81
N ASP A 141 26.63 -46.00 9.17
CA ASP A 141 27.75 -45.98 8.22
C ASP A 141 27.88 -47.37 7.56
N GLU A 142 28.32 -47.43 6.31
CA GLU A 142 29.14 -48.53 5.78
C GLU A 142 29.89 -48.02 4.54
N ASP A 143 31.18 -48.33 4.47
CA ASP A 143 32.08 -47.98 3.36
C ASP A 143 31.95 -49.03 2.24
N ILE A 144 32.01 -48.63 0.95
CA ILE A 144 32.25 -49.63 -0.11
C ILE A 144 33.04 -49.07 -1.33
N THR A 145 34.36 -49.31 -1.26
CA THR A 145 35.34 -49.57 -2.34
C THR A 145 35.16 -48.89 -3.71
#